data_AF-A0A976QRH1-F1
#
_entry.id   AF-A0A976QRH1-F1
#
_cell.length_a   1.000
_cell.length_b   1.000
_cell.length_c   1.000
_cell.angle_alpha   90.00
_cell.angle_beta   90.00
_cell.angle_gamma   90.00
#
_symmetry.space_group_name_H-M   'P 1'
#
loop_
_entity.id
_entity.type
_entity.pdbx_description
1 polymer ?
#
loop_
_entity_poly.entity_id
_entity_poly.type
_entity_poly.pdbx_seq_one_letter_code
_entity_poly.pdbx_strand_id
1 'polypeptide(L)'
;MESSSADAFKVKWTKFKGRHVPFLLQNLDGQCPLICLSNILFLNRRLELPKGCKQIQFESLCTYISSALQDFNSEWVTSILISLKKGLLFNCKFDSTKVFIESDAEQLFQTFGIPIKHGWIPDPIAYGPLTRLNYDELLEKLTIYQCKKEEDRLKSCVENDLNEENSECGGEEDAVKEEKEQSQGDLEGEFEQMKLSDDHKEGSECVSKEAEEGPEDKNDEKDNEGDNGHEGDDKQTEDEGKVDEKKPDGANLEEKKEDDDFNEDTATLALDFLERYATQLTEYGIKVLKHELSELKLVALYRNNHFLVVTMHNGKIFALVTDSAFYDHQCVWESLESSEYFDENFNHYVPKDTEARKPSLMDKWKKAFKRKPRR
;
A
#
# COMPACT_ATOMS: atom_id res chain seq x y z
N MET A 1 -33.93 -0.97 -5.71
CA MET A 1 -34.01 -1.61 -4.39
C MET A 1 -33.33 -2.98 -4.47
N GLU A 2 -32.00 -2.98 -4.44
CA GLU A 2 -31.16 -4.19 -4.40
C GLU A 2 -29.89 -3.82 -3.62
N SER A 3 -29.88 -3.90 -2.28
CA SER A 3 -28.61 -3.74 -1.53
C SER A 3 -28.59 -4.16 -0.05
N SER A 4 -29.59 -4.81 0.54
CA SER A 4 -29.59 -4.97 2.01
C SER A 4 -28.79 -6.15 2.58
N SER A 5 -28.22 -7.05 1.75
CA SER A 5 -27.47 -8.23 2.25
C SER A 5 -25.98 -8.24 1.88
N ALA A 6 -25.56 -7.41 0.92
CA ALA A 6 -24.17 -7.36 0.45
C ALA A 6 -23.22 -6.65 1.42
N ASP A 7 -23.77 -5.86 2.35
CA ASP A 7 -23.03 -4.99 3.27
C ASP A 7 -23.04 -5.47 4.73
N ALA A 8 -23.36 -6.74 4.95
CA ALA A 8 -23.40 -7.35 6.26
C ALA A 8 -22.14 -8.19 6.55
N PHE A 9 -21.52 -7.96 7.70
CA PHE A 9 -20.39 -8.74 8.21
C PHE A 9 -20.88 -9.77 9.21
N LYS A 10 -20.45 -11.03 9.06
CA LYS A 10 -20.72 -12.07 10.06
C LYS A 10 -19.88 -11.82 11.30
N VAL A 11 -20.45 -12.08 12.47
CA VAL A 11 -19.80 -11.89 13.76
C VAL A 11 -19.57 -13.25 14.41
N LYS A 12 -18.32 -13.53 14.78
CA LYS A 12 -17.91 -14.67 15.59
C LYS A 12 -17.51 -14.17 16.98
N TRP A 13 -17.74 -14.99 18.00
CA TRP A 13 -17.42 -14.66 19.38
C TRP A 13 -16.30 -15.58 19.88
N THR A 14 -15.40 -15.02 20.69
CA THR A 14 -14.25 -15.72 21.25
C THR A 14 -13.89 -15.15 22.63
N LYS A 15 -13.03 -15.85 23.35
CA LYS A 15 -12.35 -15.31 24.53
C LYS A 15 -10.96 -14.79 24.18
N PHE A 16 -10.70 -13.51 24.44
CA PHE A 16 -9.37 -12.92 24.31
C PHE A 16 -9.03 -12.12 25.56
N LYS A 17 -7.81 -12.30 26.11
CA LYS A 17 -7.38 -11.69 27.39
C LYS A 17 -8.39 -11.88 28.53
N GLY A 18 -8.98 -13.07 28.60
CA GLY A 18 -9.97 -13.41 29.63
C GLY A 18 -11.39 -12.87 29.40
N ARG A 19 -11.63 -12.13 28.31
CA ARG A 19 -12.90 -11.44 28.03
C ARG A 19 -13.59 -12.02 26.81
N HIS A 20 -14.92 -12.11 26.87
CA HIS A 20 -15.74 -12.54 25.74
C HIS A 20 -15.96 -11.37 24.78
N VAL A 21 -15.39 -11.46 23.58
CA VAL A 21 -15.33 -10.37 22.60
C VAL A 21 -15.78 -10.84 21.22
N PRO A 22 -16.42 -9.96 20.43
CA PRO A 22 -16.76 -10.26 19.06
C PRO A 22 -15.56 -10.00 18.12
N PHE A 23 -15.58 -10.61 16.95
CA PHE A 23 -14.80 -10.20 15.80
C PHE A 23 -15.56 -10.52 14.52
N LEU A 24 -15.31 -9.73 13.48
CA LEU A 24 -15.90 -9.83 12.16
C LEU A 24 -15.16 -10.86 11.32
N LEU A 25 -15.93 -11.59 10.52
CA LEU A 25 -15.42 -12.48 9.49
C LEU A 25 -15.56 -11.85 8.11
N GLN A 26 -14.62 -12.19 7.25
CA GLN A 26 -14.56 -11.77 5.86
C GLN A 26 -15.34 -12.74 4.96
N ASN A 27 -16.23 -12.18 4.14
CA ASN A 27 -17.01 -12.91 3.14
C ASN A 27 -16.59 -12.57 1.70
N LEU A 28 -15.95 -11.42 1.47
CA LEU A 28 -15.66 -10.84 0.16
C LEU A 28 -14.25 -10.27 0.14
N ASP A 29 -13.62 -10.25 -1.04
CA ASP A 29 -12.31 -9.64 -1.24
C ASP A 29 -12.38 -8.10 -1.11
N GLY A 30 -11.26 -7.48 -0.71
CA GLY A 30 -11.12 -6.02 -0.58
C GLY A 30 -11.52 -5.42 0.78
N GLN A 31 -12.43 -6.04 1.53
CA GLN A 31 -12.92 -5.50 2.82
C GLN A 31 -11.96 -5.72 4.00
N CYS A 32 -10.80 -6.34 3.76
CA CYS A 32 -9.85 -6.73 4.81
C CYS A 32 -9.27 -5.56 5.63
N PRO A 33 -8.97 -4.35 5.09
CA PRO A 33 -8.46 -3.26 5.91
C PRO A 33 -9.48 -2.82 6.96
N LEU A 34 -10.75 -2.67 6.57
CA LEU A 34 -11.86 -2.34 7.45
C LEU A 34 -12.09 -3.41 8.53
N ILE A 35 -12.10 -4.69 8.12
CA ILE A 35 -12.28 -5.82 9.04
C ILE A 35 -11.13 -5.87 10.04
N CYS A 36 -9.89 -5.68 9.59
CA CYS A 36 -8.70 -5.66 10.43
C CYS A 36 -8.80 -4.55 11.49
N LEU A 37 -9.09 -3.31 11.07
CA LEU A 37 -9.31 -2.17 11.97
C LEU A 37 -10.39 -2.50 13.01
N SER A 38 -11.57 -2.92 12.53
CA SER A 38 -12.73 -3.23 13.39
C SER A 38 -12.43 -4.32 14.40
N ASN A 39 -11.75 -5.39 13.98
CA ASN A 39 -11.40 -6.51 14.85
C ASN A 39 -10.41 -6.12 15.94
N ILE A 40 -9.43 -5.28 15.63
CA ILE A 40 -8.51 -4.76 16.65
C ILE A 40 -9.28 -3.92 17.68
N LEU A 41 -10.25 -3.11 17.25
CA LEU A 41 -11.08 -2.31 18.15
C LEU A 41 -11.99 -3.18 19.02
N PHE A 42 -12.64 -4.21 18.46
CA PHE A 42 -13.49 -5.13 19.22
C PHE A 42 -12.69 -5.98 20.21
N LEU A 43 -11.57 -6.56 19.79
CA LEU A 43 -10.72 -7.39 20.66
C LEU A 43 -10.10 -6.57 21.81
N ASN A 44 -9.82 -5.28 21.59
CA ASN A 44 -9.38 -4.36 22.65
C ASN A 44 -10.54 -3.78 23.48
N ARG A 45 -11.81 -4.08 23.15
CA ARG A 45 -13.02 -3.48 23.75
C ARG A 45 -13.08 -1.95 23.65
N ARG A 46 -12.52 -1.38 22.58
CA ARG A 46 -12.82 0.01 22.21
C ARG A 46 -14.20 0.14 21.57
N LEU A 47 -14.66 -0.94 20.93
CA LEU A 47 -16.02 -1.09 20.45
C LEU A 47 -16.66 -2.31 21.09
N GLU A 48 -17.98 -2.25 21.30
CA GLU A 48 -18.76 -3.34 21.90
C GLU A 48 -20.02 -3.61 21.08
N LEU A 49 -20.32 -4.90 20.88
CA LEU A 49 -21.57 -5.33 20.26
C LEU A 49 -22.48 -5.97 21.30
N PRO A 50 -23.81 -5.90 21.11
CA PRO A 50 -24.75 -6.66 21.93
C PRO A 50 -24.39 -8.16 21.95
N LYS A 51 -24.41 -8.77 23.14
CA LYS A 51 -24.05 -10.19 23.32
C LYS A 51 -24.85 -11.09 22.39
N GLY A 52 -24.17 -12.00 21.70
CA GLY A 52 -24.81 -12.94 20.77
C GLY A 52 -25.17 -12.34 19.41
N CYS A 53 -24.78 -11.10 19.11
CA CYS A 53 -24.88 -10.51 17.78
C CYS A 53 -24.19 -11.44 16.76
N LYS A 54 -24.92 -11.81 15.69
CA LYS A 54 -24.42 -12.74 14.65
C LYS A 54 -23.96 -12.03 13.39
N GLN A 55 -24.40 -10.79 13.19
CA GLN A 55 -24.09 -10.00 12.01
C GLN A 55 -24.21 -8.51 12.32
N ILE A 56 -23.42 -7.69 11.64
CA ILE A 56 -23.48 -6.22 11.72
C ILE A 56 -23.50 -5.63 10.30
N GLN A 57 -24.29 -4.59 10.09
CA GLN A 57 -24.32 -3.86 8.82
C GLN A 57 -23.19 -2.84 8.77
N PHE A 58 -22.65 -2.58 7.59
CA PHE A 58 -21.61 -1.57 7.36
C PHE A 58 -21.98 -0.20 7.97
N GLU A 59 -23.20 0.28 7.73
CA GLU A 59 -23.69 1.56 8.26
C GLU A 59 -23.64 1.62 9.80
N SER A 60 -24.05 0.52 10.44
CA SER A 60 -23.98 0.41 11.90
C SER A 60 -22.52 0.42 12.37
N LEU A 61 -21.63 -0.29 11.67
CA LEU A 61 -20.20 -0.32 11.98
C LEU A 61 -19.58 1.08 11.88
N CYS A 62 -19.92 1.85 10.85
CA CYS A 62 -19.52 3.26 10.73
C CYS A 62 -19.99 4.08 11.93
N THR A 63 -21.26 3.92 12.32
CA THR A 63 -21.81 4.62 13.51
C THR A 63 -21.03 4.26 14.78
N TYR A 64 -20.70 2.98 14.99
CA TYR A 64 -19.92 2.54 16.15
C TYR A 64 -18.51 3.16 16.15
N ILE A 65 -17.80 3.13 15.02
CA ILE A 65 -16.45 3.69 14.91
C ILE A 65 -16.47 5.21 15.09
N SER A 66 -17.39 5.92 14.44
CA SER A 66 -17.55 7.38 14.58
C SER A 66 -17.87 7.77 16.02
N SER A 67 -18.70 7.00 16.72
CA SER A 67 -19.01 7.26 18.14
C SER A 67 -17.81 7.13 19.08
N ALA A 68 -16.79 6.37 18.68
CA ALA A 68 -15.53 6.22 19.41
C ALA A 68 -14.52 7.36 19.12
N LEU A 69 -14.81 8.21 18.13
CA LEU A 69 -13.98 9.33 17.68
C LEU A 69 -14.75 10.65 17.76
N GLN A 70 -15.09 11.07 18.98
CA GLN A 70 -15.95 12.26 19.19
C GLN A 70 -15.31 13.57 18.69
N ASP A 71 -13.99 13.61 18.60
CA ASP A 71 -13.24 14.79 18.15
C ASP A 71 -13.14 14.92 16.62
N PHE A 72 -13.65 13.95 15.85
CA PHE A 72 -13.56 13.92 14.39
C PHE A 72 -14.93 14.05 13.72
N ASN A 73 -14.95 14.62 12.51
CA ASN A 73 -16.16 14.71 11.70
C ASN A 73 -16.63 13.29 11.30
N SER A 74 -17.88 12.95 11.60
CA SER A 74 -18.49 11.65 11.27
C SER A 74 -18.54 11.38 9.76
N GLU A 75 -18.68 12.40 8.93
CA GLU A 75 -18.65 12.26 7.45
C GLU A 75 -17.26 11.88 6.96
N TRP A 76 -16.21 12.47 7.55
CA TRP A 76 -14.81 12.13 7.26
C TRP A 76 -14.48 10.71 7.71
N VAL A 77 -14.89 10.30 8.91
CA VAL A 77 -14.71 8.91 9.36
C VAL A 77 -15.41 7.95 8.40
N THR A 78 -16.65 8.26 8.01
CA THR A 78 -17.44 7.40 7.11
C THR A 78 -16.79 7.31 5.71
N SER A 79 -16.26 8.41 5.18
CA SER A 79 -15.58 8.39 3.87
C SER A 79 -14.34 7.50 3.87
N ILE A 80 -13.54 7.54 4.95
CA ILE A 80 -12.39 6.66 5.12
C ILE A 80 -12.81 5.20 5.24
N LEU A 81 -13.84 4.90 6.03
CA LEU A 81 -14.34 3.52 6.17
C LEU A 81 -14.88 2.97 4.85
N ILE A 82 -15.47 3.82 4.00
CA ILE A 82 -15.85 3.47 2.63
C ILE A 82 -14.60 3.17 1.79
N SER A 83 -13.53 3.95 1.90
CA SER A 83 -12.25 3.67 1.22
C SER A 83 -11.69 2.32 1.68
N LEU A 84 -11.52 2.13 2.99
CA LEU A 84 -11.01 0.88 3.59
C LEU A 84 -11.84 -0.36 3.24
N LYS A 85 -13.13 -0.21 2.95
CA LYS A 85 -14.00 -1.30 2.48
C LYS A 85 -13.70 -1.70 1.03
N LYS A 86 -13.32 -0.74 0.18
CA LYS A 86 -12.97 -0.98 -1.23
C LYS A 86 -11.57 -1.57 -1.36
N GLY A 87 -10.65 -1.14 -0.50
CA GLY A 87 -9.25 -1.52 -0.50
C GLY A 87 -8.40 -0.36 -0.01
N LEU A 88 -7.11 -0.61 0.20
CA LEU A 88 -6.17 0.40 0.64
C LEU A 88 -4.90 0.26 -0.18
N LEU A 89 -4.41 1.36 -0.76
CA LEU A 89 -3.11 1.36 -1.40
C LEU A 89 -2.00 1.17 -0.36
N PHE A 90 -1.01 0.37 -0.72
CA PHE A 90 0.04 -0.07 0.18
C PHE A 90 1.39 -0.05 -0.53
N ASN A 91 2.38 0.54 0.12
CA ASN A 91 3.79 0.38 -0.21
C ASN A 91 4.57 0.08 1.10
N CYS A 92 5.71 -0.56 0.99
CA CYS A 92 6.56 -0.90 2.13
C CYS A 92 8.04 -0.70 1.79
N LYS A 93 8.80 -0.28 2.79
CA LYS A 93 10.26 -0.20 2.68
C LYS A 93 10.88 -1.49 3.18
N PHE A 94 11.90 -1.97 2.49
CA PHE A 94 12.53 -3.25 2.81
C PHE A 94 13.53 -3.18 3.99
N ASP A 95 13.73 -2.02 4.62
CA ASP A 95 14.65 -1.84 5.76
C ASP A 95 13.99 -1.97 7.15
N SER A 96 12.67 -1.98 7.23
CA SER A 96 11.93 -1.90 8.48
C SER A 96 10.61 -2.63 8.38
N THR A 97 9.85 -2.71 9.49
CA THR A 97 8.48 -3.24 9.44
C THR A 97 7.45 -2.15 9.10
N LYS A 98 7.87 -0.93 8.75
CA LYS A 98 6.97 0.22 8.58
C LYS A 98 6.33 0.20 7.20
N VAL A 99 5.08 0.62 7.14
CA VAL A 99 4.28 0.62 5.92
C VAL A 99 3.90 2.04 5.55
N PHE A 100 3.65 2.27 4.27
CA PHE A 100 3.08 3.50 3.74
C PHE A 100 1.71 3.18 3.16
N ILE A 101 0.70 3.92 3.62
CA ILE A 101 -0.69 3.80 3.17
C ILE A 101 -1.25 5.20 2.93
N GLU A 102 -2.47 5.29 2.41
CA GLU A 102 -3.18 6.56 2.23
C GLU A 102 -3.22 7.37 3.54
N SER A 103 -2.91 8.68 3.46
CA SER A 103 -2.74 9.56 4.63
C SER A 103 -3.94 9.56 5.59
N ASP A 104 -5.16 9.63 5.05
CA ASP A 104 -6.38 9.62 5.87
C ASP A 104 -6.57 8.29 6.62
N ALA A 105 -6.26 7.17 5.96
CA ALA A 105 -6.28 5.85 6.58
C ALA A 105 -5.19 5.76 7.65
N GLU A 106 -3.97 6.22 7.37
CA GLU A 106 -2.89 6.26 8.35
C GLU A 106 -3.30 7.05 9.60
N GLN A 107 -3.86 8.25 9.42
CA GLN A 107 -4.33 9.09 10.51
C GLN A 107 -5.39 8.37 11.35
N LEU A 108 -6.33 7.66 10.73
CA LEU A 108 -7.35 6.90 11.44
C LEU A 108 -6.73 5.79 12.32
N PHE A 109 -5.80 5.00 11.78
CA PHE A 109 -5.11 3.95 12.53
C PHE A 109 -4.25 4.53 13.66
N GLN A 110 -3.54 5.63 13.41
CA GLN A 110 -2.74 6.35 14.40
C GLN A 110 -3.61 6.88 15.55
N THR A 111 -4.79 7.42 15.25
CA THR A 111 -5.74 7.92 16.26
C THR A 111 -6.18 6.82 17.23
N PHE A 112 -6.38 5.60 16.73
CA PHE A 112 -6.65 4.44 17.58
C PHE A 112 -5.40 3.83 18.24
N GLY A 113 -4.21 4.32 17.91
CA GLY A 113 -2.93 3.78 18.39
C GLY A 113 -2.68 2.36 17.88
N ILE A 114 -3.13 2.05 16.66
CA ILE A 114 -3.00 0.75 16.03
C ILE A 114 -1.77 0.78 15.11
N PRO A 115 -0.68 0.06 15.46
CA PRO A 115 0.46 -0.04 14.57
C PRO A 115 0.08 -0.85 13.33
N ILE A 116 0.56 -0.42 12.18
CA ILE A 116 0.49 -1.17 10.93
C ILE A 116 1.92 -1.60 10.57
N LYS A 117 2.10 -2.88 10.29
CA LYS A 117 3.40 -3.48 10.01
C LYS A 117 3.38 -4.37 8.79
N HIS A 118 4.55 -4.69 8.25
CA HIS A 118 4.77 -5.80 7.31
C HIS A 118 5.99 -6.61 7.73
N GLY A 119 6.14 -7.80 7.16
CA GLY A 119 7.30 -8.69 7.39
C GLY A 119 8.07 -9.03 6.11
N TRP A 120 7.88 -8.25 5.05
CA TRP A 120 8.57 -8.46 3.78
C TRP A 120 9.96 -7.79 3.81
N ILE A 121 10.87 -8.34 4.62
CA ILE A 121 12.18 -7.73 4.89
C ILE A 121 13.29 -8.67 4.39
N PRO A 122 14.06 -8.31 3.36
CA PRO A 122 15.20 -9.10 2.90
C PRO A 122 16.22 -9.33 4.01
N ASP A 123 16.84 -10.52 4.03
CA ASP A 123 18.02 -10.76 4.85
C ASP A 123 19.16 -9.83 4.36
N PRO A 124 19.70 -8.94 5.22
CA PRO A 124 20.73 -7.99 4.81
C PRO A 124 22.02 -8.64 4.29
N ILE A 125 22.28 -9.90 4.66
CA ILE A 125 23.47 -10.64 4.20
C ILE A 125 23.24 -11.17 2.78
N ALA A 126 22.05 -11.68 2.48
CA ALA A 126 21.75 -12.31 1.20
C ALA A 126 21.28 -11.29 0.13
N TYR A 127 20.56 -10.26 0.54
CA TYR A 127 19.88 -9.31 -0.34
C TYR A 127 20.20 -7.85 0.03
N GLY A 128 21.40 -7.60 0.56
CA GLY A 128 21.86 -6.30 1.06
C GLY A 128 21.48 -5.09 0.20
N PRO A 129 21.71 -5.10 -1.14
CA PRO A 129 21.34 -4.00 -2.02
C PRO A 129 19.84 -3.64 -2.00
N LEU A 130 18.97 -4.64 -1.82
CA LEU A 130 17.52 -4.43 -1.84
C LEU A 130 16.98 -3.76 -0.57
N THR A 131 17.71 -3.88 0.55
CA THR A 131 17.25 -3.39 1.86
C THR A 131 16.94 -1.89 1.86
N ARG A 132 17.58 -1.10 1.00
CA ARG A 132 17.42 0.37 0.96
C ARG A 132 16.19 0.82 0.18
N LEU A 133 15.62 -0.05 -0.64
CA LEU A 133 14.54 0.26 -1.56
C LEU A 133 13.18 0.02 -0.91
N ASN A 134 12.16 0.67 -1.45
CA ASN A 134 10.77 0.25 -1.30
C ASN A 134 10.30 -0.59 -2.49
N TYR A 135 9.09 -1.16 -2.41
CA TYR A 135 8.57 -2.03 -3.46
C TYR A 135 8.42 -1.30 -4.81
N ASP A 136 7.91 -0.08 -4.81
CA ASP A 136 7.71 0.70 -6.04
C ASP A 136 9.05 1.09 -6.67
N GLU A 137 10.02 1.55 -5.87
CA GLU A 137 11.40 1.85 -6.33
C GLU A 137 12.08 0.62 -6.93
N LEU A 138 11.90 -0.56 -6.31
CA LEU A 138 12.45 -1.80 -6.84
C LEU A 138 11.82 -2.17 -8.19
N LEU A 139 10.49 -2.04 -8.31
CA LEU A 139 9.77 -2.33 -9.54
C LEU A 139 10.14 -1.36 -10.66
N GLU A 140 10.28 -0.07 -10.35
CA GLU A 140 10.74 0.95 -11.29
C GLU A 140 12.15 0.61 -11.81
N LYS A 141 13.09 0.32 -10.92
CA LYS A 141 14.47 -0.06 -11.28
C LYS A 141 14.52 -1.34 -12.13
N LEU A 142 13.74 -2.36 -11.77
CA LEU A 142 13.62 -3.59 -12.57
C LEU A 142 13.05 -3.32 -13.96
N THR A 143 12.05 -2.45 -14.07
CA THR A 143 11.43 -2.07 -15.35
C THR A 143 12.44 -1.36 -16.24
N ILE A 144 13.17 -0.38 -15.69
CA ILE A 144 14.24 0.33 -16.41
C ILE A 144 15.32 -0.66 -16.88
N TYR A 145 15.75 -1.57 -16.02
CA TYR A 145 16.74 -2.60 -16.38
C TYR A 145 16.26 -3.51 -17.53
N GLN A 146 15.00 -3.97 -17.48
CA GLN A 146 14.41 -4.80 -18.54
C GLN A 146 14.33 -4.03 -19.86
N CYS A 147 13.91 -2.76 -19.84
CA CYS A 147 13.88 -1.92 -21.03
C CYS A 147 15.27 -1.75 -21.66
N LYS A 148 16.30 -1.44 -20.86
CA LYS A 148 17.70 -1.32 -21.34
C LYS A 148 18.18 -2.63 -21.99
N LYS A 149 17.88 -3.77 -21.36
CA LYS A 149 18.27 -5.10 -21.88
C LYS A 149 17.61 -5.44 -23.22
N GLU A 150 16.33 -5.10 -23.39
CA GLU A 150 15.63 -5.29 -24.66
C GLU A 150 16.13 -4.32 -25.74
N GLU A 151 16.46 -3.08 -25.38
CA GLU A 151 17.05 -2.11 -26.30
C GLU A 151 18.41 -2.59 -26.83
N ASP A 152 19.28 -3.11 -25.95
CA ASP A 152 20.58 -3.65 -26.34
C ASP A 152 20.44 -4.91 -27.22
N ARG A 153 19.45 -5.76 -26.95
CA ARG A 153 19.11 -6.90 -27.81
C ARG A 153 18.71 -6.44 -29.20
N LEU A 154 17.82 -5.45 -29.31
CA LEU A 154 17.37 -4.91 -30.60
C LEU A 154 18.53 -4.27 -31.38
N LYS A 155 19.39 -3.49 -30.72
CA LYS A 155 20.60 -2.93 -31.35
C LYS A 155 21.51 -4.02 -31.91
N SER A 156 21.74 -5.09 -31.14
CA SER A 156 22.56 -6.21 -31.61
C SER A 156 21.95 -6.95 -32.82
N CYS A 157 20.62 -7.08 -32.89
CA CYS A 157 19.95 -7.67 -34.06
C CYS A 157 20.12 -6.78 -35.30
N VAL A 158 19.93 -5.47 -35.17
CA VAL A 158 20.11 -4.52 -36.29
C VAL A 158 21.56 -4.50 -36.77
N GLU A 159 22.54 -4.54 -35.86
CA GLU A 159 23.96 -4.62 -36.23
C GLU A 159 24.29 -5.94 -36.95
N ASN A 160 23.67 -7.05 -36.54
CA ASN A 160 23.86 -8.34 -37.21
C ASN A 160 23.22 -8.34 -38.61
N ASP A 161 22.01 -7.79 -38.77
CA ASP A 161 21.33 -7.68 -40.07
C ASP A 161 22.14 -6.81 -41.05
N LEU A 162 22.70 -5.69 -40.58
CA LEU A 162 23.58 -4.82 -41.38
C LEU A 162 24.92 -5.48 -41.73
N ASN A 163 25.43 -6.38 -40.89
CA ASN A 163 26.67 -7.12 -41.15
C ASN A 163 26.46 -8.31 -42.10
N GLU A 164 25.27 -8.94 -42.09
CA GLU A 164 24.91 -9.99 -43.05
C GLU A 164 24.67 -9.41 -44.46
N GLU A 165 24.02 -8.25 -44.58
CA GLU A 165 23.86 -7.56 -45.87
C GLU A 165 25.19 -7.05 -46.47
N ASN A 166 26.15 -6.66 -45.63
CA ASN A 166 27.50 -6.29 -46.07
C ASN A 166 28.41 -7.49 -46.37
N SER A 167 28.03 -8.71 -45.98
CA SER A 167 28.77 -9.94 -46.31
C SER A 167 28.30 -10.59 -47.61
N GLU A 168 27.11 -10.28 -48.12
CA GLU A 168 26.61 -10.77 -49.41
C GLU A 168 26.92 -9.86 -50.60
N CYS A 169 27.49 -8.67 -50.39
CA CYS A 169 27.94 -7.77 -51.46
C CYS A 169 29.47 -7.64 -51.56
N GLY A 170 30.20 -8.72 -51.25
CA GLY A 170 31.63 -8.84 -51.52
C GLY A 170 31.94 -9.27 -52.95
N GLY A 171 31.61 -8.46 -53.95
CA GLY A 171 31.94 -8.76 -55.35
C GLY A 171 31.37 -7.79 -56.36
N GLU A 172 32.00 -6.62 -56.49
CA GLU A 172 32.31 -5.89 -57.74
C GLU A 172 32.64 -4.43 -57.39
N GLU A 173 33.90 -4.18 -56.98
CA GLU A 173 34.50 -2.86 -57.17
C GLU A 173 34.88 -2.74 -58.65
N ASP A 174 34.09 -2.00 -59.43
CA ASP A 174 34.56 -1.09 -60.49
C ASP A 174 33.36 -0.58 -61.30
N ALA A 175 32.88 0.63 -61.01
CA ALA A 175 32.76 1.71 -61.99
C ALA A 175 31.96 2.91 -61.44
N VAL A 176 32.45 4.09 -61.83
CA VAL A 176 31.77 5.39 -61.87
C VAL A 176 31.80 6.22 -60.57
N LYS A 177 32.88 7.00 -60.47
CA LYS A 177 32.82 8.38 -59.99
C LYS A 177 31.95 9.21 -60.94
N GLU A 178 31.28 10.23 -60.39
CA GLU A 178 30.34 11.18 -61.02
C GLU A 178 28.94 10.57 -61.17
N GLU A 179 27.93 10.97 -60.40
CA GLU A 179 27.40 12.33 -60.29
C GLU A 179 26.91 12.65 -58.88
N LYS A 180 27.24 13.86 -58.45
CA LYS A 180 26.64 14.58 -57.32
C LYS A 180 25.34 15.22 -57.83
N GLU A 181 24.36 15.35 -56.94
CA GLU A 181 23.13 16.14 -57.06
C GLU A 181 21.96 15.49 -57.81
N GLN A 182 21.12 14.73 -57.08
CA GLN A 182 19.66 14.90 -57.07
C GLN A 182 19.00 13.86 -56.15
N SER A 183 18.76 14.27 -54.90
CA SER A 183 17.56 13.95 -54.08
C SER A 183 17.86 14.23 -52.60
N GLN A 184 18.24 15.48 -52.31
CA GLN A 184 18.03 16.05 -50.99
C GLN A 184 16.60 16.57 -51.01
N GLY A 185 15.66 15.71 -50.61
CA GLY A 185 14.24 15.99 -50.60
C GLY A 185 13.51 14.75 -50.08
N ASP A 186 12.70 14.96 -49.05
CA ASP A 186 11.79 14.00 -48.42
C ASP A 186 12.41 12.93 -47.52
N LEU A 187 12.78 13.32 -46.29
CA LEU A 187 12.46 12.54 -45.06
C LEU A 187 12.38 13.42 -43.78
N GLU A 188 12.27 14.75 -43.89
CA GLU A 188 11.96 15.64 -42.75
C GLU A 188 10.46 16.02 -42.66
N GLY A 189 9.59 15.27 -43.35
CA GLY A 189 8.15 15.58 -43.47
C GLY A 189 7.20 14.83 -42.53
N GLU A 190 7.66 13.85 -41.74
CA GLU A 190 6.75 12.97 -40.98
C GLU A 190 6.91 13.01 -39.44
N PHE A 191 7.76 13.88 -38.89
CA PHE A 191 7.91 14.00 -37.42
C PHE A 191 7.17 15.21 -36.78
N GLU A 192 6.44 16.01 -37.57
CA GLU A 192 5.72 17.21 -37.09
C GLU A 192 4.18 17.08 -37.12
N GLN A 193 3.61 15.87 -37.15
CA GLN A 193 2.17 15.65 -36.96
C GLN A 193 1.84 14.76 -35.75
N MET A 194 2.25 15.15 -34.55
CA MET A 194 1.48 14.83 -33.33
C MET A 194 2.03 15.56 -32.09
N LYS A 195 1.87 16.89 -32.03
CA LYS A 195 1.68 17.61 -30.76
C LYS A 195 1.16 19.03 -31.00
N LEU A 196 0.01 19.29 -30.36
CA LEU A 196 -0.51 20.58 -29.89
C LEU A 196 -1.17 21.51 -30.92
N SER A 197 -2.50 21.53 -30.90
CA SER A 197 -3.29 22.75 -31.08
C SER A 197 -3.98 23.07 -29.76
N ASP A 198 -3.32 23.93 -28.96
CA ASP A 198 -3.98 24.75 -27.96
C ASP A 198 -4.48 26.01 -28.67
N ASP A 199 -5.79 26.26 -28.63
CA ASP A 199 -6.37 27.55 -28.99
C ASP A 199 -7.05 28.16 -27.75
N HIS A 200 -6.50 29.29 -27.31
CA HIS A 200 -7.13 30.23 -26.39
C HIS A 200 -7.79 31.36 -27.21
N LYS A 201 -9.10 31.62 -27.02
CA LYS A 201 -9.60 32.86 -26.39
C LYS A 201 -11.13 33.01 -26.41
N GLU A 202 -11.63 33.26 -25.21
CA GLU A 202 -12.70 34.18 -24.76
C GLU A 202 -13.67 34.86 -25.76
N GLY A 203 -14.95 34.86 -25.37
CA GLY A 203 -15.75 36.08 -25.35
C GLY A 203 -17.28 35.95 -25.48
N SER A 204 -18.01 36.50 -24.48
CA SER A 204 -19.37 37.12 -24.58
C SER A 204 -20.59 36.17 -24.56
N GLU A 205 -21.67 36.29 -23.76
CA GLU A 205 -22.23 37.38 -22.94
C GLU A 205 -23.43 36.88 -22.07
N CYS A 206 -23.62 37.50 -20.89
CA CYS A 206 -24.89 37.92 -20.20
C CYS A 206 -25.96 36.89 -19.70
N VAL A 207 -26.73 37.05 -18.61
CA VAL A 207 -26.93 38.06 -17.52
C VAL A 207 -27.89 37.48 -16.45
N SER A 208 -27.68 37.78 -15.17
CA SER A 208 -28.63 38.36 -14.16
C SER A 208 -27.98 38.30 -12.76
N LYS A 209 -27.58 39.44 -12.16
CA LYS A 209 -28.30 40.27 -11.15
C LYS A 209 -28.70 39.44 -9.91
N GLU A 210 -28.32 39.78 -8.68
CA GLU A 210 -28.55 41.05 -7.96
C GLU A 210 -27.42 41.41 -6.98
N ALA A 211 -27.46 42.67 -6.53
CA ALA A 211 -26.43 43.40 -5.79
C ALA A 211 -26.88 43.74 -4.35
N GLU A 212 -25.98 44.47 -3.67
CA GLU A 212 -26.07 45.16 -2.37
C GLU A 212 -25.49 44.36 -1.19
N GLU A 213 -24.56 44.86 -0.38
CA GLU A 213 -24.37 46.24 0.10
C GLU A 213 -22.94 46.44 0.68
N GLY A 214 -22.29 47.56 0.32
CA GLY A 214 -21.61 48.53 1.21
C GLY A 214 -20.38 48.17 2.09
N PRO A 215 -19.53 49.17 2.42
CA PRO A 215 -18.08 49.00 2.47
C PRO A 215 -17.39 49.37 3.80
N GLU A 216 -16.08 49.06 3.85
CA GLU A 216 -14.95 49.80 4.45
C GLU A 216 -15.10 50.39 5.88
N ASP A 217 -14.14 50.07 6.76
CA ASP A 217 -12.96 50.93 7.04
C ASP A 217 -12.21 50.43 8.30
N LYS A 218 -10.87 50.58 8.31
CA LYS A 218 -10.04 51.01 9.47
C LYS A 218 -8.56 50.65 9.31
N ASN A 219 -7.77 51.71 9.12
CA ASN A 219 -6.36 51.80 9.45
C ASN A 219 -6.11 51.95 10.96
N ASP A 220 -5.01 51.33 11.37
CA ASP A 220 -3.89 51.81 12.22
C ASP A 220 -4.02 52.14 13.72
N GLU A 221 -3.04 51.55 14.43
CA GLU A 221 -2.23 52.10 15.56
C GLU A 221 -2.97 52.35 16.90
N LYS A 222 -2.41 52.14 18.10
CA LYS A 222 -1.14 51.63 18.65
C LYS A 222 -1.32 51.58 20.19
N ASP A 223 -0.38 50.91 20.86
CA ASP A 223 0.08 51.17 22.25
C ASP A 223 -0.84 50.81 23.45
N ASN A 224 -0.36 50.36 24.62
CA ASN A 224 0.89 49.78 25.12
C ASN A 224 0.66 49.39 26.63
N GLU A 225 1.58 48.59 27.19
CA GLU A 225 2.03 48.51 28.60
C GLU A 225 1.41 47.58 29.67
N GLY A 226 2.35 46.84 30.32
CA GLY A 226 2.41 46.50 31.75
C GLY A 226 2.47 44.99 32.04
N ASP A 227 3.59 44.27 32.14
CA ASP A 227 4.87 44.37 32.90
C ASP A 227 4.94 43.53 34.21
N ASN A 228 6.15 43.01 34.45
CA ASN A 228 6.79 42.33 35.59
C ASN A 228 6.66 40.79 35.73
N GLY A 229 7.75 40.01 35.87
CA GLY A 229 9.19 40.32 35.94
C GLY A 229 10.01 39.18 36.58
N HIS A 230 11.35 39.26 36.42
CA HIS A 230 12.46 38.66 37.21
C HIS A 230 12.90 37.20 36.95
N GLU A 231 14.17 36.77 36.95
CA GLU A 231 15.55 37.29 36.73
C GLU A 231 16.51 36.06 36.88
N GLY A 232 17.72 36.11 36.31
CA GLY A 232 18.83 35.19 36.68
C GLY A 232 19.89 34.91 35.60
N ASP A 233 20.96 35.70 35.62
CA ASP A 233 22.20 35.74 34.80
C ASP A 233 23.11 34.48 34.89
N ASP A 234 23.92 34.20 33.85
CA ASP A 234 25.38 34.42 33.90
C ASP A 234 26.12 34.30 32.54
N LYS A 235 27.16 35.15 32.37
CA LYS A 235 27.95 35.47 31.16
C LYS A 235 29.26 34.66 31.02
N GLN A 236 29.79 34.54 29.80
CA GLN A 236 31.15 34.96 29.37
C GLN A 236 31.39 34.74 27.85
N THR A 237 31.43 35.82 27.04
CA THR A 237 32.60 36.46 26.34
C THR A 237 33.20 35.66 25.17
N GLU A 238 32.91 36.03 23.91
CA GLU A 238 33.59 37.01 23.03
C GLU A 238 34.82 36.44 22.28
N ASP A 239 34.72 36.33 20.94
CA ASP A 239 35.80 36.73 20.03
C ASP A 239 35.20 37.14 18.67
N GLU A 240 35.55 38.33 18.20
CA GLU A 240 35.12 38.95 16.95
C GLU A 240 36.13 38.67 15.83
N GLY A 241 35.65 38.26 14.66
CA GLY A 241 36.45 38.15 13.44
C GLY A 241 35.62 38.51 12.21
N LYS A 242 35.67 39.80 11.84
CA LYS A 242 35.08 40.40 10.63
C LYS A 242 35.77 39.87 9.36
N VAL A 243 35.03 39.72 8.25
CA VAL A 243 35.31 40.27 6.89
C VAL A 243 34.67 39.46 5.73
N ASP A 244 34.01 40.24 4.87
CA ASP A 244 33.65 40.07 3.44
C ASP A 244 32.48 39.20 2.96
N GLU A 245 31.40 39.91 2.60
CA GLU A 245 30.40 39.52 1.62
C GLU A 245 31.02 39.36 0.22
N LYS A 246 30.91 38.16 -0.36
CA LYS A 246 31.03 37.93 -1.80
C LYS A 246 29.85 37.11 -2.31
N LYS A 247 29.17 37.66 -3.33
CA LYS A 247 28.18 36.99 -4.19
C LYS A 247 28.66 35.60 -4.62
N PRO A 248 27.80 34.57 -4.69
CA PRO A 248 28.12 33.38 -5.44
C PRO A 248 27.76 33.61 -6.91
N ASP A 249 28.80 33.73 -7.74
CA ASP A 249 28.70 33.53 -9.18
C ASP A 249 28.35 32.07 -9.49
N GLY A 250 27.60 31.88 -10.57
CA GLY A 250 27.00 30.61 -10.98
C GLY A 250 27.96 29.43 -10.95
N ALA A 251 27.69 28.48 -10.06
CA ALA A 251 28.26 27.16 -10.11
C ALA A 251 27.38 26.29 -11.00
N ASN A 252 28.00 25.83 -12.08
CA ASN A 252 27.60 24.72 -12.92
C ASN A 252 26.98 23.60 -12.05
N LEU A 253 25.68 23.36 -12.22
CA LEU A 253 25.02 22.16 -11.71
C LEU A 253 25.52 21.00 -12.55
N GLU A 254 26.72 20.51 -12.23
CA GLU A 254 27.06 19.14 -12.53
C GLU A 254 26.11 18.28 -11.71
N GLU A 255 25.08 17.78 -12.40
CA GLU A 255 24.27 16.67 -11.92
C GLU A 255 25.25 15.60 -11.43
N LYS A 256 25.37 15.45 -10.11
CA LYS A 256 25.90 14.24 -9.52
C LYS A 256 24.97 13.13 -9.99
N LYS A 257 25.36 12.42 -11.03
CA LYS A 257 24.87 11.06 -11.30
C LYS A 257 25.19 10.26 -10.05
N GLU A 258 24.23 10.15 -9.14
CA GLU A 258 24.27 9.09 -8.14
C GLU A 258 24.40 7.79 -8.92
N ASP A 259 25.50 7.08 -8.71
CA ASP A 259 25.81 5.83 -9.38
C ASP A 259 24.57 4.93 -9.35
N ASP A 260 24.02 4.60 -10.52
CA ASP A 260 22.91 3.66 -10.66
C ASP A 260 23.44 2.25 -10.33
N ASP A 261 23.57 1.96 -9.03
CA ASP A 261 24.06 0.70 -8.43
C ASP A 261 23.12 -0.50 -8.73
N PHE A 262 22.12 -0.29 -9.59
CA PHE A 262 21.21 -1.31 -10.07
C PHE A 262 21.78 -2.01 -11.31
N ASN A 263 22.79 -2.85 -11.07
CA ASN A 263 23.45 -3.67 -12.09
C ASN A 263 22.74 -5.03 -12.31
N GLU A 264 23.29 -5.86 -13.20
CA GLU A 264 22.73 -7.19 -13.52
C GLU A 264 22.67 -8.14 -12.31
N ASP A 265 23.64 -8.07 -11.40
CA ASP A 265 23.65 -8.87 -10.17
C ASP A 265 22.50 -8.43 -9.23
N THR A 266 22.33 -7.13 -9.03
CA THR A 266 21.24 -6.56 -8.22
C THR A 266 19.88 -6.89 -8.83
N ALA A 267 19.74 -6.82 -10.16
CA ALA A 267 18.51 -7.20 -10.86
C ALA A 267 18.21 -8.71 -10.69
N THR A 268 19.22 -9.56 -10.76
CA THR A 268 19.07 -11.01 -10.54
C THR A 268 18.66 -11.31 -9.10
N LEU A 269 19.28 -10.66 -8.11
CA LEU A 269 18.89 -10.78 -6.69
C LEU A 269 17.47 -10.29 -6.45
N ALA A 270 17.07 -9.19 -7.08
CA ALA A 270 15.72 -8.64 -7.00
C ALA A 270 14.65 -9.63 -7.53
N LEU A 271 14.90 -10.22 -8.70
CA LEU A 271 14.00 -11.23 -9.28
C LEU A 271 13.90 -12.47 -8.39
N ASP A 272 15.03 -13.00 -7.89
CA ASP A 272 15.03 -14.13 -6.95
C ASP A 272 14.29 -13.79 -5.66
N PHE A 273 14.48 -12.58 -5.10
CA PHE A 273 13.79 -12.14 -3.90
C PHE A 273 12.27 -12.08 -4.09
N LEU A 274 11.81 -11.46 -5.19
CA LEU A 274 10.38 -11.33 -5.50
C LEU A 274 9.73 -12.69 -5.76
N GLU A 275 10.43 -13.61 -6.44
CA GLU A 275 9.95 -14.97 -6.68
C GLU A 275 9.89 -15.78 -5.38
N ARG A 276 10.99 -15.82 -4.62
CA ARG A 276 11.11 -16.59 -3.39
C ARG A 276 10.15 -16.12 -2.30
N TYR A 277 9.96 -14.80 -2.19
CA TYR A 277 9.13 -14.18 -1.15
C TYR A 277 7.87 -13.52 -1.73
N ALA A 278 7.28 -14.11 -2.77
CA ALA A 278 6.05 -13.65 -3.39
C ALA A 278 4.87 -13.53 -2.40
N THR A 279 4.91 -14.28 -1.28
CA THR A 279 3.90 -14.20 -0.20
C THR A 279 4.10 -13.02 0.77
N GLN A 280 5.08 -12.15 0.51
CA GLN A 280 5.35 -10.90 1.23
C GLN A 280 5.66 -11.10 2.72
N LEU A 281 6.32 -12.20 3.07
CA LEU A 281 6.79 -12.49 4.42
C LEU A 281 8.08 -13.30 4.33
N THR A 282 9.14 -12.83 4.98
CA THR A 282 10.45 -13.51 5.02
C THR A 282 10.72 -14.03 6.43
N GLU A 283 11.61 -15.02 6.55
CA GLU A 283 12.06 -15.54 7.84
C GLU A 283 12.81 -14.47 8.63
N TYR A 284 13.59 -13.63 7.95
CA TYR A 284 14.25 -12.48 8.57
C TYR A 284 13.22 -11.48 9.10
N GLY A 285 12.18 -11.17 8.31
CA GLY A 285 11.08 -10.30 8.71
C GLY A 285 10.28 -10.84 9.90
N ILE A 286 10.06 -12.15 9.99
CA ILE A 286 9.48 -12.78 11.20
C ILE A 286 10.36 -12.53 12.43
N LYS A 287 11.70 -12.68 12.30
CA LYS A 287 12.62 -12.39 13.42
C LYS A 287 12.52 -10.92 13.85
N VAL A 288 12.54 -9.98 12.89
CA VAL A 288 12.37 -8.55 13.19
C VAL A 288 11.04 -8.28 13.88
N LEU A 289 9.93 -8.83 13.37
CA LEU A 289 8.61 -8.69 13.99
C LEU A 289 8.59 -9.21 15.44
N LYS A 290 9.23 -10.36 15.72
CA LYS A 290 9.31 -10.91 17.09
C LYS A 290 10.05 -9.98 18.06
N HIS A 291 11.02 -9.19 17.58
CA HIS A 291 11.73 -8.23 18.42
C HIS A 291 10.90 -6.97 18.71
N GLU A 292 10.00 -6.58 17.80
CA GLU A 292 9.24 -5.34 17.94
C GLU A 292 7.81 -5.52 18.48
N LEU A 293 7.23 -6.72 18.35
CA LEU A 293 5.89 -7.01 18.85
C LEU A 293 5.93 -7.27 20.36
N SER A 294 4.94 -6.72 21.07
CA SER A 294 4.76 -6.98 22.50
C SER A 294 3.72 -8.08 22.72
N GLU A 295 3.90 -8.85 23.79
CA GLU A 295 3.03 -9.97 24.16
C GLU A 295 1.56 -9.53 24.26
N LEU A 296 0.68 -10.27 23.59
CA LEU A 296 -0.77 -10.04 23.48
C LEU A 296 -1.17 -8.65 22.95
N LYS A 297 -0.24 -7.83 22.44
CA LYS A 297 -0.58 -6.58 21.75
C LYS A 297 -1.08 -6.92 20.35
N LEU A 298 -2.14 -6.23 19.92
CA LEU A 298 -2.73 -6.40 18.59
C LEU A 298 -2.13 -5.37 17.64
N VAL A 299 -1.78 -5.84 16.44
CA VAL A 299 -1.16 -5.07 15.36
C VAL A 299 -1.84 -5.45 14.04
N ALA A 300 -1.99 -4.49 13.13
CA ALA A 300 -2.37 -4.79 11.76
C ALA A 300 -1.13 -5.20 10.97
N LEU A 301 -1.10 -6.41 10.42
CA LEU A 301 0.01 -6.90 9.58
C LEU A 301 -0.46 -6.98 8.14
N TYR A 302 0.24 -6.30 7.23
CA TYR A 302 0.06 -6.48 5.80
C TYR A 302 0.90 -7.66 5.29
N ARG A 303 0.25 -8.58 4.59
CA ARG A 303 0.85 -9.76 3.97
C ARG A 303 0.00 -10.23 2.79
N ASN A 304 0.63 -10.48 1.65
CA ASN A 304 0.00 -11.04 0.45
C ASN A 304 -1.28 -10.29 0.05
N ASN A 305 -1.18 -8.96 -0.09
CA ASN A 305 -2.31 -8.09 -0.43
C ASN A 305 -3.49 -8.13 0.56
N HIS A 306 -3.22 -8.49 1.82
CA HIS A 306 -4.23 -8.66 2.85
C HIS A 306 -3.78 -8.09 4.20
N PHE A 307 -4.73 -7.50 4.95
CA PHE A 307 -4.52 -7.04 6.31
C PHE A 307 -4.98 -8.09 7.32
N LEU A 308 -4.04 -8.56 8.14
CA LEU A 308 -4.26 -9.55 9.20
C LEU A 308 -4.22 -8.86 10.56
N VAL A 309 -5.09 -9.29 11.47
CA VAL A 309 -4.95 -8.94 12.89
C VAL A 309 -3.96 -9.90 13.52
N VAL A 310 -2.84 -9.39 14.02
CA VAL A 310 -1.74 -10.22 14.54
C VAL A 310 -1.45 -9.90 16.00
N THR A 311 -1.08 -10.94 16.74
CA THR A 311 -0.58 -10.81 18.12
C THR A 311 0.58 -11.76 18.39
N MET A 312 1.41 -11.42 19.37
CA MET A 312 2.47 -12.31 19.86
C MET A 312 1.97 -13.05 21.10
N HIS A 313 2.19 -14.36 21.13
CA HIS A 313 1.97 -15.17 22.33
C HIS A 313 3.08 -16.22 22.49
N ASN A 314 3.71 -16.29 23.66
CA ASN A 314 4.82 -17.19 23.97
C ASN A 314 5.95 -17.16 22.90
N GLY A 315 6.28 -15.96 22.42
CA GLY A 315 7.34 -15.76 21.41
C GLY A 315 7.01 -16.27 20.00
N LYS A 316 5.75 -16.65 19.75
CA LYS A 316 5.22 -17.00 18.44
C LYS A 316 4.23 -15.94 17.96
N ILE A 317 4.17 -15.76 16.64
CA ILE A 317 3.25 -14.79 16.03
C ILE A 317 2.01 -15.52 15.50
N PHE A 318 0.85 -15.01 15.89
CA PHE A 318 -0.46 -15.55 15.51
C PHE A 318 -1.30 -14.52 14.78
N ALA A 319 -1.94 -14.92 13.69
CA ALA A 319 -2.94 -14.15 12.96
C ALA A 319 -4.35 -14.61 13.34
N LEU A 320 -5.29 -13.67 13.47
CA LEU A 320 -6.70 -13.96 13.71
C LEU A 320 -7.31 -14.59 12.45
N VAL A 321 -7.98 -15.72 12.62
CA VAL A 321 -8.69 -16.42 11.53
C VAL A 321 -9.99 -15.68 11.22
N THR A 322 -9.99 -14.88 10.16
CA THR A 322 -11.13 -14.06 9.74
C THR A 322 -11.95 -14.65 8.61
N ASP A 323 -11.52 -15.73 7.94
CA ASP A 323 -12.28 -16.33 6.85
C ASP A 323 -13.61 -16.92 7.36
N SER A 324 -14.71 -16.52 6.71
CA SER A 324 -16.07 -16.98 7.01
C SER A 324 -16.28 -18.49 6.92
N ALA A 325 -15.42 -19.22 6.18
CA ALA A 325 -15.43 -20.68 6.12
C ALA A 325 -15.17 -21.32 7.50
N PHE A 326 -14.47 -20.61 8.39
CA PHE A 326 -14.17 -21.07 9.76
C PHE A 326 -15.22 -20.64 10.78
N TYR A 327 -16.41 -20.18 10.36
CA TYR A 327 -17.47 -19.75 11.28
C TYR A 327 -17.84 -20.84 12.29
N ASP A 328 -18.01 -22.08 11.83
CA ASP A 328 -18.40 -23.23 12.67
C ASP A 328 -17.21 -23.93 13.37
N HIS A 329 -15.98 -23.51 13.09
CA HIS A 329 -14.76 -24.08 13.69
C HIS A 329 -14.41 -23.38 15.01
N GLN A 330 -13.78 -24.09 15.95
CA GLN A 330 -13.34 -23.48 17.22
C GLN A 330 -11.95 -22.82 17.13
N CYS A 331 -11.28 -22.89 15.98
CA CYS A 331 -10.05 -22.13 15.76
C CYS A 331 -10.33 -20.63 15.70
N VAL A 332 -9.38 -19.89 16.26
CA VAL A 332 -9.40 -18.43 16.37
C VAL A 332 -8.10 -17.85 15.84
N TRP A 333 -6.99 -18.56 16.02
CA TRP A 333 -5.66 -18.10 15.65
C TRP A 333 -5.00 -19.07 14.66
N GLU A 334 -4.17 -18.55 13.77
CA GLU A 334 -3.29 -19.29 12.87
C GLU A 334 -1.85 -18.85 13.15
N SER A 335 -0.91 -19.80 13.23
CA SER A 335 0.50 -19.48 13.37
C SER A 335 1.07 -18.95 12.06
N LEU A 336 1.73 -17.79 12.07
CA LEU A 336 2.42 -17.27 10.87
C LEU A 336 3.67 -18.08 10.48
N GLU A 337 4.19 -18.89 11.39
CA GLU A 337 5.43 -19.66 11.20
C GLU A 337 5.17 -21.08 10.69
N SER A 338 4.06 -21.68 11.14
CA SER A 338 3.74 -23.10 10.84
C SER A 338 2.45 -23.27 10.05
N SER A 339 1.62 -22.23 9.92
CA SER A 339 0.26 -22.30 9.35
C SER A 339 -0.66 -23.30 10.05
N GLU A 340 -0.34 -23.69 11.29
CA GLU A 340 -1.21 -24.48 12.16
C GLU A 340 -2.28 -23.60 12.81
N TYR A 341 -3.44 -24.18 13.11
CA TYR A 341 -4.55 -23.49 13.74
C TYR A 341 -4.59 -23.70 15.25
N PHE A 342 -5.09 -22.71 15.98
CA PHE A 342 -5.15 -22.67 17.43
C PHE A 342 -6.51 -22.16 17.91
N ASP A 343 -6.93 -22.62 19.08
CA ASP A 343 -8.16 -22.17 19.74
C ASP A 343 -8.01 -20.80 20.41
N GLU A 344 -9.06 -20.31 21.06
CA GLU A 344 -9.07 -19.03 21.78
C GLU A 344 -8.02 -18.90 22.90
N ASN A 345 -7.51 -20.02 23.42
CA ASN A 345 -6.51 -20.08 24.48
C ASN A 345 -5.11 -20.38 23.93
N PHE A 346 -4.91 -20.27 22.61
CA PHE A 346 -3.66 -20.60 21.91
C PHE A 346 -3.21 -22.06 22.08
N ASN A 347 -4.14 -22.98 22.30
CA ASN A 347 -3.85 -24.42 22.21
C ASN A 347 -4.02 -24.90 20.78
N HIS A 348 -3.18 -25.84 20.36
CA HIS A 348 -3.25 -26.40 19.00
C HIS A 348 -4.65 -26.97 18.73
N TYR A 349 -5.27 -26.51 17.65
CA TYR A 349 -6.61 -26.90 17.25
C TYR A 349 -6.54 -28.01 16.21
N VAL A 350 -7.09 -29.16 16.56
CA VAL A 350 -7.35 -30.25 15.62
C VAL A 350 -8.85 -30.26 15.35
N PRO A 351 -9.30 -30.13 14.08
CA PRO A 351 -10.71 -30.31 13.76
C PRO A 351 -11.15 -31.67 14.29
N LYS A 352 -12.17 -31.67 15.14
CA LYS A 352 -12.87 -32.93 15.43
C LYS A 352 -13.43 -33.39 14.09
N ASP A 353 -13.06 -34.60 13.64
CA ASP A 353 -13.63 -35.20 12.44
C ASP A 353 -15.14 -34.96 12.49
N THR A 354 -15.60 -34.04 11.64
CA THR A 354 -17.02 -33.92 11.41
C THR A 354 -17.36 -35.26 10.78
N GLU A 355 -18.08 -36.13 11.50
CA GLU A 355 -18.73 -37.27 10.87
C GLU A 355 -19.39 -36.72 9.62
N ALA A 356 -18.80 -37.01 8.46
CA ALA A 356 -19.29 -36.50 7.20
C ALA A 356 -20.76 -36.92 7.15
N ARG A 357 -21.69 -35.95 7.27
CA ARG A 357 -23.12 -36.23 7.24
C ARG A 357 -23.35 -36.98 5.95
N LYS A 358 -23.54 -38.31 6.05
CA LYS A 358 -23.81 -39.16 4.89
C LYS A 358 -25.02 -38.51 4.20
N PRO A 359 -24.91 -38.11 2.92
CA PRO A 359 -25.99 -37.40 2.26
C PRO A 359 -27.25 -38.23 2.41
N SER A 360 -28.31 -37.61 2.93
CA SER A 360 -29.55 -38.32 3.19
C SER A 360 -30.09 -38.88 1.87
N LEU A 361 -30.92 -39.92 1.94
CA LEU A 361 -31.60 -40.47 0.76
C LEU A 361 -32.28 -39.34 -0.06
N MET A 362 -32.86 -38.36 0.62
CA MET A 362 -33.49 -37.19 -0.01
C MET A 362 -32.50 -36.31 -0.80
N ASP A 363 -31.26 -36.15 -0.33
CA ASP A 363 -30.23 -35.37 -1.02
C ASP A 363 -29.73 -36.08 -2.29
N LYS A 364 -29.64 -37.42 -2.24
CA LYS A 364 -29.34 -38.24 -3.41
C LYS A 364 -30.48 -38.19 -4.44
N TRP A 365 -31.73 -38.21 -3.99
CA TRP A 365 -32.92 -38.12 -4.85
C TRP A 365 -33.02 -36.75 -5.55
N LYS A 366 -32.80 -35.64 -4.83
CA LYS A 366 -32.82 -34.29 -5.43
C LYS A 366 -31.73 -34.09 -6.49
N LYS A 367 -30.57 -34.73 -6.31
CA LYS A 367 -29.45 -34.68 -7.28
C LYS A 367 -29.74 -35.50 -8.54
N ALA A 368 -30.46 -36.62 -8.41
CA ALA A 368 -30.83 -37.49 -9.54
C ALA A 368 -31.91 -36.87 -10.46
N PHE A 369 -32.82 -36.07 -9.90
CA PHE A 369 -33.92 -35.44 -10.66
C PHE A 369 -33.60 -34.05 -11.23
N LYS A 370 -32.43 -33.46 -10.91
CA LYS A 370 -31.87 -32.31 -11.65
C LYS A 370 -31.21 -32.75 -12.97
N ARG A 371 -31.96 -33.42 -13.85
CA ARG A 371 -31.56 -33.58 -15.26
C ARG A 371 -32.15 -32.42 -16.06
N LYS A 372 -31.27 -31.65 -16.72
CA LYS A 372 -31.54 -30.44 -17.52
C LYS A 372 -32.75 -30.62 -18.46
N PRO A 373 -33.59 -29.59 -18.68
CA PRO A 373 -34.47 -29.58 -19.84
C PRO A 373 -33.60 -29.64 -21.10
N ARG A 374 -33.93 -30.58 -22.00
CA ARG A 374 -33.32 -30.67 -23.33
C ARG A 374 -33.63 -29.37 -24.09
N ARG A 375 -32.59 -28.79 -24.69
CA ARG A 375 -32.68 -27.64 -25.61
C ARG A 375 -33.67 -27.91 -26.72
#